data_AF-A0A951FAA9-F1
#
_entry.id   AF-A0A951FAA9-F1
#
_cell.length_a   1.000
_cell.length_b   1.000
_cell.length_c   1.000
_cell.angle_alpha   90.00
_cell.angle_beta   90.00
_cell.angle_gamma   90.00
#
_symmetry.space_group_name_H-M   'P 1'
#
loop_
_entity.id
_entity.type
_entity.pdbx_description
1 polymer ?
#
loop_
_entity_poly.entity_id
_entity_poly.type
_entity_poly.pdbx_seq_one_letter_code
_entity_poly.pdbx_strand_id
1 'polypeptide(L)'
;MAGELKDRAVDARTRLSQYDDNLAAGGRNVATARVELDGQNAELWDAVSGKNVSIPGTVSDPSQRLFTTRFFGVNRDYDTEVKILEEAARRMGATNPSQVYTQSRGRIDLYTELAPCYSCGGSRNFPDGVIQQFRKMFPNVELNVYYSNKGNINDVQIFNK
;
A
#
# COMPACT_ATOMS: atom_id res chain seq x y z
N MET A 1 -10.88 1.51 -13.26
CA MET A 1 -10.04 1.85 -12.09
C MET A 1 -9.44 0.62 -11.42
N ALA A 2 -10.20 -0.23 -10.72
CA ALA A 2 -9.63 -1.43 -10.07
C ALA A 2 -8.97 -2.42 -11.05
N GLY A 3 -9.62 -2.69 -12.20
CA GLY A 3 -9.04 -3.53 -13.27
C GLY A 3 -7.77 -2.94 -13.89
N GLU A 4 -7.72 -1.62 -14.08
CA GLU A 4 -6.54 -0.92 -14.62
C GLU A 4 -5.35 -1.00 -13.66
N LEU A 5 -5.57 -0.81 -12.36
CA LEU A 5 -4.53 -0.94 -11.35
C LEU A 5 -4.03 -2.38 -11.22
N LYS A 6 -4.93 -3.36 -11.37
CA LYS A 6 -4.57 -4.78 -11.46
C LYS A 6 -3.67 -5.03 -12.67
N ASP A 7 -4.07 -4.61 -13.87
CA ASP A 7 -3.29 -4.82 -15.08
C ASP A 7 -1.91 -4.16 -14.96
N ARG A 8 -1.88 -2.96 -14.39
CA ARG A 8 -0.63 -2.28 -14.03
C ARG A 8 0.22 -3.10 -13.04
N ALA A 9 -0.38 -3.75 -12.05
CA ALA A 9 0.39 -4.56 -11.10
C ALA A 9 1.01 -5.80 -11.77
N VAL A 10 0.32 -6.39 -12.75
CA VAL A 10 0.87 -7.46 -13.59
C VAL A 10 2.06 -6.95 -14.42
N ASP A 11 1.92 -5.78 -15.04
CA ASP A 11 3.00 -5.15 -15.81
C ASP A 11 4.18 -4.76 -14.91
N ALA A 12 3.90 -4.21 -13.72
CA ALA A 12 4.89 -3.88 -12.72
C ALA A 12 5.63 -5.14 -12.27
N ARG A 13 4.94 -6.21 -11.88
CA ARG A 13 5.59 -7.49 -11.53
C ARG A 13 6.51 -7.98 -12.64
N THR A 14 6.02 -8.00 -13.88
CA THR A 14 6.81 -8.45 -15.04
C THR A 14 8.06 -7.62 -15.21
N ARG A 15 7.93 -6.29 -15.21
CA ARG A 15 9.04 -5.34 -15.35
C ARG A 15 10.02 -5.39 -14.17
N LEU A 16 9.52 -5.52 -12.95
CA LEU A 16 10.33 -5.43 -11.73
C LEU A 16 11.07 -6.74 -11.41
N SER A 17 10.58 -7.88 -11.91
CA SER A 17 11.20 -9.20 -11.68
C SER A 17 12.64 -9.30 -12.19
N GLN A 18 13.05 -8.46 -13.15
CA GLN A 18 14.44 -8.40 -13.62
C GLN A 18 15.43 -7.88 -12.57
N TYR A 19 14.94 -7.21 -11.51
CA TYR A 19 15.78 -6.62 -10.47
C TYR A 19 15.85 -7.48 -9.20
N ASP A 20 15.05 -8.55 -9.12
CA ASP A 20 14.86 -9.27 -7.87
C ASP A 20 14.39 -10.73 -8.09
N ASP A 21 15.30 -11.69 -7.89
CA ASP A 21 15.05 -13.12 -8.14
C ASP A 21 13.91 -13.69 -7.28
N ASN A 22 13.78 -13.22 -6.04
CA ASN A 22 12.73 -13.64 -5.13
C ASN A 22 11.36 -13.13 -5.58
N LEU A 23 11.28 -11.94 -6.18
CA LEU A 23 10.07 -11.44 -6.84
C LEU A 23 9.75 -12.27 -8.08
N ALA A 24 10.77 -12.58 -8.90
CA ALA A 24 10.62 -13.44 -10.07
C ALA A 24 10.12 -14.85 -9.70
N ALA A 25 10.55 -15.38 -8.54
CA ALA A 25 10.10 -16.65 -7.98
C ALA A 25 8.74 -16.58 -7.25
N GLY A 26 8.09 -15.42 -7.21
CA GLY A 26 6.79 -15.24 -6.55
C GLY A 26 6.84 -15.14 -5.02
N GLY A 27 8.03 -14.95 -4.43
CA GLY A 27 8.26 -14.82 -2.99
C GLY A 27 7.98 -13.42 -2.42
N ARG A 28 7.63 -12.45 -3.27
CA ARG A 28 7.30 -11.07 -2.88
C ARG A 28 5.95 -10.65 -3.45
N ASN A 29 5.27 -9.73 -2.76
CA ASN A 29 4.03 -9.09 -3.19
C ASN A 29 4.32 -7.78 -3.94
N VAL A 30 3.50 -7.46 -4.95
CA VAL A 30 3.49 -6.17 -5.63
C VAL A 30 2.18 -5.44 -5.35
N ALA A 31 2.26 -4.13 -5.17
CA ALA A 31 1.11 -3.25 -5.16
C ALA A 31 1.34 -2.07 -6.09
N THR A 32 0.25 -1.54 -6.61
CA THR A 32 0.21 -0.32 -7.42
C THR A 32 -0.82 0.63 -6.83
N ALA A 33 -0.54 1.93 -6.88
CA ALA A 33 -1.49 2.93 -6.42
C ALA A 33 -1.55 4.11 -7.37
N ARG A 34 -2.77 4.60 -7.61
CA ARG A 34 -3.01 5.93 -8.16
C ARG A 34 -3.22 6.89 -7.00
N VAL A 35 -2.37 7.91 -6.90
CA VAL A 35 -2.28 8.79 -5.73
C VAL A 35 -2.46 10.23 -6.16
N GLU A 36 -3.50 10.88 -5.65
CA GLU A 36 -3.81 12.30 -5.86
C GLU A 36 -3.94 12.95 -4.48
N LEU A 37 -3.03 13.87 -4.13
CA LEU A 37 -2.94 14.47 -2.79
C LEU A 37 -2.86 15.98 -2.90
N ASP A 38 -3.60 16.70 -2.05
CA ASP A 38 -3.55 18.15 -1.86
C ASP A 38 -3.66 18.97 -3.16
N GLY A 39 -4.46 18.48 -4.11
CA GLY A 39 -4.69 19.14 -5.41
C GLY A 39 -3.55 18.99 -6.41
N GLN A 40 -2.55 18.14 -6.13
CA GLN A 40 -1.51 17.76 -7.09
C GLN A 40 -2.04 16.79 -8.14
N ASN A 41 -1.38 16.72 -9.29
CA ASN A 41 -1.70 15.74 -10.32
C ASN A 41 -1.56 14.31 -9.78
N ALA A 42 -2.42 13.41 -10.27
CA ALA A 42 -2.35 12.01 -9.89
C ALA A 42 -1.04 11.36 -10.36
N GLU A 43 -0.37 10.67 -9.45
CA GLU A 43 0.82 9.86 -9.71
C GLU A 43 0.51 8.38 -9.64
N LEU A 44 1.34 7.57 -10.31
CA LEU A 44 1.31 6.11 -10.22
C LEU A 44 2.51 5.61 -9.45
N TRP A 45 2.26 4.91 -8.35
CA TRP A 45 3.29 4.35 -7.48
C TRP A 45 3.24 2.83 -7.55
N ASP A 46 4.42 2.20 -7.60
CA ASP A 46 4.57 0.75 -7.49
C ASP A 46 5.34 0.44 -6.21
N ALA A 47 5.01 -0.63 -5.51
CA ALA A 47 5.72 -1.08 -4.31
C ALA A 47 5.96 -2.58 -4.35
N VAL A 48 7.09 -3.01 -3.79
CA VAL A 48 7.45 -4.43 -3.64
C VAL A 48 7.70 -4.73 -2.17
N SER A 49 7.09 -5.80 -1.66
CA SER A 49 7.19 -6.18 -0.25
C SER A 49 8.59 -6.68 0.12
N GLY A 50 8.94 -6.52 1.40
CA GLY A 50 10.16 -7.07 1.98
C GLY A 50 11.15 -5.97 2.39
N LYS A 51 11.99 -6.32 3.36
CA LYS A 51 12.97 -5.42 3.97
C LYS A 51 14.15 -5.16 3.04
N ASN A 52 14.62 -3.91 3.00
CA ASN A 52 15.78 -3.47 2.21
C ASN A 52 15.64 -3.79 0.72
N VAL A 53 14.40 -3.83 0.21
CA VAL A 53 14.13 -3.99 -1.21
C VAL A 53 14.20 -2.61 -1.86
N SER A 54 15.23 -2.39 -2.66
CA SER A 54 15.46 -1.15 -3.40
C SER A 54 15.42 -1.45 -4.89
N ILE A 55 14.23 -1.31 -5.49
CA ILE A 55 14.03 -1.50 -6.92
C ILE A 55 13.74 -0.13 -7.53
N PRO A 56 14.45 0.30 -8.59
CA PRO A 56 14.24 1.59 -9.22
C PRO A 56 12.77 1.83 -9.62
N GLY A 57 12.26 3.02 -9.31
CA GLY A 57 10.87 3.40 -9.62
C GLY A 57 9.82 2.80 -8.69
N THR A 58 10.21 2.24 -7.55
CA THR A 58 9.28 1.75 -6.52
C THR A 58 9.33 2.60 -5.25
N VAL A 59 8.26 2.57 -4.46
CA VAL A 59 8.21 3.17 -3.13
C VAL A 59 9.15 2.40 -2.21
N SER A 60 10.13 3.11 -1.67
CA SER A 60 11.14 2.57 -0.75
C SER A 60 10.58 2.24 0.63
N ASP A 61 11.40 1.58 1.45
CA ASP A 61 11.10 1.39 2.86
C ASP A 61 10.93 2.74 3.57
N PRO A 62 9.97 2.86 4.50
CA PRO A 62 9.75 4.10 5.24
C PRO A 62 10.96 4.43 6.12
N SER A 63 11.50 5.65 5.98
CA SER A 63 12.62 6.14 6.79
C SER A 63 12.20 6.48 8.23
N GLN A 64 10.93 6.85 8.42
CA GLN A 64 10.29 7.07 9.71
C GLN A 64 8.92 6.39 9.68
N ARG A 65 8.53 5.78 10.82
CA ARG A 65 7.28 5.04 10.95
C ARG A 65 6.20 5.91 11.56
N LEU A 66 5.11 6.11 10.83
CA LEU A 66 3.88 6.73 11.31
C LEU A 66 2.83 5.69 11.68
N PHE A 67 2.86 4.52 11.05
CA PHE A 67 1.88 3.46 11.28
C PHE A 67 2.50 2.22 11.89
N THR A 68 1.80 1.66 12.87
CA THR A 68 2.23 0.46 13.59
C THR A 68 1.71 -0.79 12.90
N THR A 69 2.55 -1.82 12.82
CA THR A 69 2.10 -3.18 12.47
C THR A 69 2.25 -4.10 13.67
N ARG A 70 1.59 -5.27 13.62
CA ARG A 70 1.76 -6.32 14.62
C ARG A 70 2.51 -7.49 14.02
N PHE A 71 3.46 -8.03 14.78
CA PHE A 71 4.21 -9.21 14.40
C PHE A 71 3.35 -10.47 14.61
N PHE A 72 3.13 -11.22 13.53
CA PHE A 72 2.44 -12.52 13.56
C PHE A 72 3.32 -13.57 12.89
N GLY A 73 4.51 -13.83 13.44
CA GLY A 73 5.49 -14.78 12.89
C GLY A 73 6.26 -14.26 11.66
N VAL A 74 5.88 -13.10 11.14
CA VAL A 74 6.57 -12.38 10.07
C VAL A 74 6.49 -10.88 10.34
N ASN A 75 7.56 -10.16 10.01
CA ASN A 75 7.58 -8.71 10.11
C ASN A 75 6.79 -8.11 8.94
N ARG A 76 5.74 -7.35 9.27
CA ARG A 76 4.77 -6.74 8.34
C ARG A 76 5.07 -5.27 8.04
N ASP A 77 6.13 -4.73 8.62
CA ASP A 77 6.57 -3.33 8.45
C ASP A 77 6.97 -2.99 7.01
N TYR A 78 7.24 -4.03 6.21
CA TYR A 78 7.70 -3.90 4.83
C TYR A 78 6.69 -4.47 3.84
N ASP A 79 5.44 -4.66 4.27
CA ASP A 79 4.33 -4.97 3.38
C ASP A 79 4.08 -3.75 2.46
N THR A 80 3.62 -4.03 1.25
CA THR A 80 3.43 -3.04 0.19
C THR A 80 2.50 -1.89 0.57
N GLU A 81 1.43 -2.20 1.30
CA GLU A 81 0.44 -1.26 1.80
C GLU A 81 1.05 -0.31 2.83
N VAL A 82 2.00 -0.83 3.63
CA VAL A 82 2.73 0.00 4.61
C VAL A 82 3.59 1.01 3.88
N LYS A 83 4.40 0.56 2.90
CA LYS A 83 5.28 1.46 2.14
C LYS A 83 4.50 2.58 1.45
N ILE A 84 3.42 2.24 0.74
CA ILE A 84 2.61 3.22 0.01
C ILE A 84 1.95 4.22 0.97
N LEU A 85 1.34 3.75 2.06
CA LEU A 85 0.60 4.64 2.97
C LEU A 85 1.54 5.52 3.81
N GLU A 86 2.70 5.01 4.23
CA GLU A 86 3.74 5.81 4.90
C GLU A 86 4.28 6.91 3.97
N GLU A 87 4.56 6.58 2.69
CA GLU A 87 5.02 7.59 1.72
C GLU A 87 3.94 8.64 1.44
N ALA A 88 2.67 8.25 1.31
CA ALA A 88 1.56 9.19 1.14
C ALA A 88 1.45 10.13 2.35
N ALA A 89 1.52 9.58 3.57
CA ALA A 89 1.48 10.38 4.79
C ALA A 89 2.64 11.39 4.85
N ARG A 90 3.85 10.93 4.51
CA ARG A 90 5.05 11.78 4.46
C ARG A 90 4.93 12.89 3.42
N ARG A 91 4.38 12.61 2.23
CA ARG A 91 4.16 13.63 1.18
C ARG A 91 3.15 14.69 1.56
N MET A 92 2.17 14.35 2.41
CA MET A 92 1.26 15.32 3.03
C MET A 92 1.88 16.02 4.26
N GLY A 93 3.17 15.79 4.54
CA GLY A 93 3.91 16.46 5.61
C GLY A 93 3.70 15.87 7.00
N ALA A 94 3.18 14.64 7.12
CA ALA A 94 3.02 14.03 8.42
C ALA A 94 4.35 13.67 9.08
N THR A 95 4.47 14.04 10.35
CA THR A 95 5.64 13.79 11.21
C THR A 95 5.27 13.20 12.56
N ASN A 96 3.97 13.23 12.91
CA ASN A 96 3.45 12.78 14.19
C ASN A 96 2.34 11.73 13.99
N PRO A 97 2.53 10.48 14.46
CA PRO A 97 1.55 9.39 14.39
C PRO A 97 0.17 9.71 14.99
N SER A 98 0.12 10.61 15.97
CA SER A 98 -1.10 10.94 16.72
C SER A 98 -1.82 12.18 16.19
N GLN A 99 -1.25 12.90 15.22
CA GLN A 99 -1.85 14.09 14.65
C GLN A 99 -2.88 13.74 13.58
N VAL A 100 -4.01 14.43 13.58
CA VAL A 100 -5.02 14.34 12.51
C VAL A 100 -4.86 15.53 11.57
N TYR A 101 -4.73 15.25 10.27
CA TYR A 101 -4.47 16.22 9.22
C TYR A 101 -5.75 16.48 8.41
N THR A 102 -6.66 17.28 8.99
CA THR A 102 -7.96 17.57 8.35
C THR A 102 -7.87 18.50 7.14
N GLN A 103 -6.77 19.22 6.98
CA GLN A 103 -6.57 20.08 5.80
C GLN A 103 -6.12 19.28 4.58
N SER A 104 -5.48 18.14 4.80
CA SER A 104 -5.03 17.27 3.72
C SER A 104 -6.21 16.54 3.10
N ARG A 105 -6.22 16.46 1.77
CA ARG A 105 -7.34 15.90 0.99
C ARG A 105 -6.84 15.20 -0.25
N GLY A 106 -7.65 14.29 -0.78
CA GLY A 106 -7.28 13.60 -2.01
C GLY A 106 -7.91 12.23 -2.13
N ARG A 107 -7.30 11.41 -2.99
CA ARG A 107 -7.74 10.05 -3.28
C ARG A 107 -6.55 9.14 -3.54
N ILE A 108 -6.61 7.96 -2.93
CA ILE A 108 -5.66 6.87 -3.14
C ILE A 108 -6.47 5.65 -3.55
N ASP A 109 -6.26 5.18 -4.77
CA ASP A 109 -6.73 3.88 -5.24
C ASP A 109 -5.55 2.93 -5.25
N LEU A 110 -5.50 2.00 -4.29
CA LEU A 110 -4.42 1.04 -4.09
C LEU A 110 -4.88 -0.35 -4.49
N TYR A 111 -4.18 -1.01 -5.42
CA TYR A 111 -4.31 -2.44 -5.68
C TYR A 111 -3.11 -3.20 -5.13
N THR A 112 -3.36 -4.33 -4.46
CA THR A 112 -2.32 -5.24 -3.97
C THR A 112 -2.60 -6.67 -4.45
N GLU A 113 -1.59 -7.42 -4.89
CA GLU A 113 -1.81 -8.76 -5.47
C GLU A 113 -2.31 -9.80 -4.46
N LEU A 114 -2.11 -9.53 -3.16
CA LEU A 114 -2.55 -10.38 -2.07
C LEU A 114 -3.49 -9.61 -1.16
N ALA A 115 -4.47 -10.32 -0.58
CA ALA A 115 -5.31 -9.76 0.46
C ALA A 115 -4.48 -9.11 1.57
N PRO A 116 -4.81 -7.87 1.98
CA PRO A 116 -4.09 -7.19 3.06
C PRO A 116 -4.01 -8.08 4.30
N CYS A 117 -2.83 -8.15 4.91
CA CYS A 117 -2.67 -8.98 6.09
C CYS A 117 -3.46 -8.42 7.29
N TYR A 118 -3.55 -9.22 8.36
CA TYR A 118 -4.22 -8.81 9.61
C TYR A 118 -3.74 -7.46 10.14
N SER A 119 -2.43 -7.17 10.11
CA SER A 119 -1.87 -5.90 10.59
C SER A 119 -2.01 -4.74 9.60
N CYS A 120 -2.19 -5.00 8.31
CA CYS A 120 -2.50 -3.96 7.33
C CYS A 120 -3.98 -3.54 7.37
N GLY A 121 -4.86 -4.40 7.89
CA GLY A 121 -6.28 -4.10 8.09
C GLY A 121 -7.25 -5.07 7.42
N GLY A 122 -6.76 -6.17 6.82
CA GLY A 122 -7.60 -7.12 6.07
C GLY A 122 -8.55 -7.99 6.91
N SER A 123 -8.54 -7.85 8.24
CA SER A 123 -9.48 -8.57 9.11
C SER A 123 -10.40 -7.61 9.87
N ARG A 124 -11.69 -7.97 9.94
CA ARG A 124 -12.69 -7.23 10.74
C ARG A 124 -12.36 -7.19 12.23
N ASN A 125 -11.52 -8.11 12.70
CA ASN A 125 -11.15 -8.22 14.11
C ASN A 125 -9.96 -7.34 14.51
N PHE A 126 -9.40 -6.57 13.56
CA PHE A 126 -8.29 -5.66 13.83
C PHE A 126 -8.59 -4.23 13.35
N PRO A 127 -9.27 -3.42 14.18
CA PRO A 127 -9.70 -2.06 13.80
C PRO A 127 -8.56 -1.03 13.73
N ASP A 128 -7.33 -1.42 14.08
CA ASP A 128 -6.15 -0.55 14.12
C ASP A 128 -5.07 -1.00 13.13
N GLY A 129 -5.45 -1.61 12.01
CA GLY A 129 -4.51 -1.89 10.92
C GLY A 129 -4.01 -0.61 10.25
N VAL A 130 -2.93 -0.70 9.47
CA VAL A 130 -2.31 0.46 8.80
C VAL A 130 -3.32 1.23 7.94
N ILE A 131 -4.22 0.54 7.23
CA ILE A 131 -5.29 1.19 6.45
C ILE A 131 -6.20 2.04 7.35
N GLN A 132 -6.55 1.56 8.54
CA GLN A 132 -7.41 2.27 9.48
C GLN A 132 -6.67 3.43 10.16
N GLN A 133 -5.40 3.23 10.52
CA GLN A 133 -4.55 4.29 11.05
C GLN A 133 -4.41 5.43 10.05
N PHE A 134 -4.18 5.13 8.76
CA PHE A 134 -4.14 6.13 7.70
C PHE A 134 -5.47 6.88 7.56
N ARG A 135 -6.61 6.17 7.49
CA ARG A 135 -7.94 6.79 7.40
C ARG A 135 -8.25 7.71 8.60
N LYS A 136 -7.82 7.33 9.81
CA LYS A 136 -7.97 8.17 11.02
C LYS A 136 -7.08 9.42 10.95
N MET A 137 -5.85 9.28 10.45
CA MET A 137 -4.89 10.38 10.32
C MET A 137 -5.30 11.39 9.24
N PHE A 138 -5.86 10.92 8.12
CA PHE A 138 -6.25 11.73 6.96
C PHE A 138 -7.73 11.54 6.59
N PRO A 139 -8.67 12.08 7.37
CA PRO A 139 -10.10 11.79 7.21
C PRO A 139 -10.71 12.32 5.90
N ASN A 140 -10.05 13.29 5.24
CA ASN A 140 -10.50 13.88 3.98
C ASN A 140 -9.77 13.29 2.75
N VAL A 141 -9.02 12.19 2.93
CA VAL A 141 -8.41 11.42 1.85
C VAL A 141 -9.23 10.14 1.64
N GLU A 142 -9.80 9.98 0.44
CA GLU A 142 -10.51 8.77 0.06
C GLU A 142 -9.49 7.65 -0.21
N LEU A 143 -9.43 6.63 0.65
CA LEU A 143 -8.56 5.46 0.45
C LEU A 143 -9.39 4.24 0.04
N ASN A 144 -9.27 3.84 -1.21
CA ASN A 144 -9.83 2.60 -1.76
C ASN A 144 -8.74 1.55 -1.89
N VAL A 145 -8.96 0.37 -1.30
CA VAL A 145 -8.00 -0.74 -1.36
C VAL A 145 -8.64 -1.92 -2.07
N TYR A 146 -8.00 -2.35 -3.15
CA TYR A 146 -8.38 -3.46 -4.00
C TYR A 146 -7.36 -4.58 -3.84
N TYR A 147 -7.81 -5.84 -3.84
CA TYR A 147 -6.88 -6.96 -3.80
C TYR A 147 -7.38 -8.18 -4.56
N SER A 148 -6.44 -9.03 -4.95
CA SER A 148 -6.74 -10.36 -5.46
C SER A 148 -6.52 -11.42 -4.38
N ASN A 149 -7.29 -12.50 -4.46
CA ASN A 149 -7.00 -13.70 -3.70
C ASN A 149 -5.89 -14.50 -4.38
N LYS A 150 -5.00 -15.10 -3.58
CA LYS A 150 -3.92 -15.95 -4.10
C LYS A 150 -4.52 -17.06 -4.99
N GLY A 151 -4.16 -17.06 -6.27
CA GLY A 151 -4.64 -18.04 -7.26
C GLY A 151 -5.87 -17.62 -8.08
N ASN A 152 -6.48 -16.46 -7.82
CA ASN A 152 -7.53 -15.90 -8.68
C ASN A 152 -7.39 -14.38 -8.83
N ILE A 153 -6.53 -13.98 -9.75
CA ILE A 153 -6.30 -12.56 -10.09
C ILE A 153 -7.54 -11.88 -10.69
N ASN A 154 -8.57 -12.63 -11.07
CA ASN A 154 -9.80 -12.08 -11.67
C ASN A 154 -10.86 -11.70 -10.62
N ASP A 155 -10.68 -12.10 -9.37
CA ASP A 155 -11.56 -11.76 -8.25
C ASP A 155 -10.98 -10.56 -7.50
N VAL A 156 -11.26 -9.35 -7.99
CA VAL A 156 -10.86 -8.11 -7.32
C VAL A 156 -11.86 -7.77 -6.23
N GLN A 157 -11.42 -7.88 -4.98
CA GLN A 157 -12.21 -7.52 -3.82
C GLN A 157 -11.94 -6.08 -3.40
N ILE A 158 -12.98 -5.38 -2.94
CA ILE A 158 -12.87 -4.01 -2.45
C ILE A 158 -12.92 -4.01 -0.92
N PHE A 159 -11.90 -3.45 -0.29
CA PHE A 159 -11.91 -3.16 1.13
C PHE A 159 -12.47 -1.76 1.40
N ASN A 160 -13.80 -1.66 1.34
CA ASN A 160 -14.53 -0.45 1.72
C ASN A 160 -14.94 -0.54 3.19
N LYS A 161 -14.50 0.43 3.99
CA LYS A 161 -15.02 0.69 5.34
C LYS A 161 -14.99 2.18 5.62
#